data_AF-X1PP04-F1
#
_entry.id   AF-X1PP04-F1
#
_cell.length_a   1.000
_cell.length_b   1.000
_cell.length_c   1.000
_cell.angle_alpha   90.00
_cell.angle_beta   90.00
_cell.angle_gamma   90.00
#
_symmetry.space_group_name_H-M   'P 1'
#
loop_
_entity.id
_entity.type
_entity.pdbx_description
1 polymer ?
#
loop_
_entity_poly.entity_id
_entity_poly.type
_entity_poly.pdbx_seq_one_letter_code
_entity_poly.pdbx_strand_id
1 'polypeptide(L)'
;LEFCSKEVPRWNTISISGYHIREAGSTAAQELAFTLADGMAYVEAGIKAGLDVDDFAPRLSFFFNSHLDFFEEVAKFRAARRIWAKVMKEKYGAKKPESWRMRFHTQTAGCSLTAQQPENNIIRTAYEALAISLWKKPAFIAGITPPNFSISLKYLDASSSISFVNFSIK
;
A
#
# COMPACT_ATOMS: atom_id res chain seq x y z
N LEU A 1 9.17 1.74 17.01
CA LEU A 1 8.94 0.28 16.85
C LEU A 1 8.90 -0.40 18.22
N GLU A 2 9.96 -0.26 19.02
CA GLU A 2 10.09 -0.92 20.33
C GLU A 2 8.91 -0.68 21.30
N PHE A 3 8.54 0.58 21.54
CA PHE A 3 7.41 0.90 22.42
C PHE A 3 6.14 0.19 21.97
N CYS A 4 5.83 0.24 20.68
CA CYS A 4 4.59 -0.31 20.16
C CYS A 4 4.57 -1.83 20.13
N SER A 5 5.71 -2.50 19.94
CA SER A 5 5.76 -3.97 20.01
C SER A 5 5.50 -4.48 21.43
N LYS A 6 5.85 -3.70 22.46
CA LYS A 6 5.66 -4.06 23.88
C LYS A 6 4.30 -3.61 24.42
N GLU A 7 3.95 -2.34 24.24
CA GLU A 7 2.83 -1.69 24.94
C GLU A 7 1.53 -1.67 24.13
N VAL A 8 1.61 -1.60 22.81
CA VAL A 8 0.43 -1.56 21.92
C VAL A 8 0.55 -2.56 20.76
N PRO A 9 0.67 -3.86 21.05
CA PRO A 9 1.08 -4.89 20.09
C PRO A 9 0.10 -5.11 18.93
N ARG A 10 -1.06 -4.46 18.93
CA ARG A 10 -2.04 -4.48 17.83
C ARG A 10 -1.95 -3.28 16.89
N TRP A 11 -1.16 -2.26 17.23
CA TRP A 11 -1.00 -1.05 16.42
C TRP A 11 -0.12 -1.32 15.19
N ASN A 12 -0.52 -0.83 14.02
CA ASN A 12 0.36 -0.83 12.84
C ASN A 12 1.25 0.42 12.94
N THR A 13 2.52 0.21 13.26
CA THR A 13 3.46 1.26 13.65
C THR A 13 3.87 2.18 12.51
N ILE A 14 3.84 1.67 11.28
CA ILE A 14 4.26 2.42 10.11
C ILE A 14 3.55 1.89 8.85
N SER A 15 3.24 2.82 7.96
CA SER A 15 2.84 2.56 6.58
C SER A 15 3.94 3.07 5.65
N ILE A 16 4.76 2.17 5.14
CA ILE A 16 5.91 2.48 4.29
C ILE A 16 5.39 2.81 2.89
N SER A 17 5.53 4.06 2.48
CA SER A 17 4.67 4.65 1.46
C SER A 17 5.42 4.97 0.16
N GLY A 18 5.08 4.22 -0.90
CA GLY A 18 5.45 4.52 -2.29
C GLY A 18 4.50 5.47 -3.00
N TYR A 19 3.27 5.64 -2.50
CA TYR A 19 2.25 6.49 -3.13
C TYR A 19 2.79 7.88 -3.51
N HIS A 20 3.40 8.58 -2.55
CA HIS A 20 3.94 9.93 -2.76
C HIS A 20 5.12 9.95 -3.74
N ILE A 21 5.90 8.87 -3.81
CA ILE A 21 7.02 8.74 -4.75
C ILE A 21 6.48 8.66 -6.18
N ARG A 22 5.40 7.90 -6.40
CA ARG A 22 4.71 7.81 -7.69
C ARG A 22 4.01 9.11 -8.07
N GLU A 23 3.31 9.74 -7.14
CA GLU A 23 2.68 11.06 -7.36
C GLU A 23 3.71 12.15 -7.72
N ALA A 24 4.95 12.04 -7.22
CA ALA A 24 6.05 12.94 -7.56
C ALA A 24 6.68 12.67 -8.96
N GLY A 25 6.17 11.68 -9.71
CA GLY A 25 6.60 11.40 -11.09
C GLY A 25 7.55 10.22 -11.25
N SER A 26 7.69 9.34 -10.25
CA SER A 26 8.50 8.14 -10.41
C SER A 26 7.88 7.11 -11.37
N THR A 27 8.70 6.24 -11.95
CA THR A 27 8.21 5.03 -12.62
C THR A 27 7.69 4.00 -11.60
N ALA A 28 6.93 2.99 -12.06
CA ALA A 28 6.47 1.89 -11.22
C ALA A 28 7.64 1.11 -10.60
N ALA A 29 8.71 0.94 -11.37
CA ALA A 29 9.94 0.29 -10.90
C ALA A 29 10.65 1.11 -9.82
N GLN A 30 10.72 2.44 -9.97
CA GLN A 30 11.31 3.33 -8.96
C GLN A 30 10.47 3.35 -7.67
N GLU A 31 9.14 3.49 -7.78
CA GLU A 31 8.24 3.41 -6.63
C GLU A 31 8.47 2.10 -5.86
N LEU A 32 8.49 0.97 -6.58
CA LEU A 32 8.70 -0.34 -5.98
C LEU A 32 10.06 -0.46 -5.29
N ALA A 33 11.13 -0.08 -5.99
CA ALA A 33 12.50 -0.21 -5.49
C ALA A 33 12.73 0.64 -4.24
N PHE A 34 12.34 1.92 -4.28
CA PHE A 34 12.54 2.85 -3.17
C PHE A 34 11.69 2.47 -1.97
N THR A 35 10.43 2.11 -2.17
CA THR A 35 9.55 1.67 -1.07
C THR A 35 10.06 0.41 -0.38
N LEU A 36 10.57 -0.57 -1.14
CA LEU A 36 11.15 -1.77 -0.57
C LEU A 36 12.47 -1.49 0.14
N ALA A 37 13.30 -0.60 -0.41
CA ALA A 37 14.54 -0.16 0.23
C ALA A 37 14.27 0.51 1.58
N ASP A 38 13.29 1.41 1.64
CA ASP A 38 12.85 2.04 2.89
C ASP A 38 12.35 0.98 3.89
N GLY A 39 11.53 0.03 3.43
CA GLY A 39 11.06 -1.06 4.28
C GLY A 39 12.19 -1.92 4.84
N MET A 40 13.22 -2.19 4.03
CA MET A 40 14.43 -2.87 4.48
C MET A 40 15.20 -2.05 5.51
N ALA A 41 15.35 -0.74 5.30
CA ALA A 41 16.01 0.15 6.26
C ALA A 41 15.27 0.20 7.61
N TYR A 42 13.93 0.20 7.61
CA TYR A 42 13.15 0.12 8.86
C TYR A 42 13.31 -1.21 9.58
N VAL A 43 13.41 -2.32 8.84
CA VAL A 43 13.70 -3.64 9.42
C VAL A 43 15.08 -3.66 10.06
N GLU A 44 16.10 -3.17 9.34
CA GLU A 44 17.47 -3.08 9.84
C GLU A 44 17.56 -2.18 11.08
N ALA A 45 16.82 -1.06 11.12
CA ALA A 45 16.73 -0.19 12.28
C ALA A 45 16.08 -0.89 13.49
N GLY A 46 15.02 -1.69 13.27
CA GLY A 46 14.37 -2.49 14.31
C GLY A 46 15.32 -3.54 14.90
N ILE A 47 16.04 -4.27 14.04
CA ILE A 47 17.05 -5.26 14.47
C ILE A 47 18.19 -4.58 15.22
N LYS A 48 18.67 -3.42 14.74
CA LYS A 48 19.72 -2.64 15.42
C LYS A 48 19.29 -2.15 16.80
N ALA A 49 17.99 -1.92 17.00
CA ALA A 49 17.42 -1.60 18.31
C ALA A 49 17.23 -2.84 19.23
N GLY A 50 17.67 -4.03 18.81
CA GLY A 50 17.59 -5.26 19.59
C GLY A 50 16.25 -5.98 19.52
N LEU A 51 15.38 -5.63 18.57
CA LEU A 51 14.10 -6.31 18.37
C LEU A 51 14.27 -7.55 17.48
N ASP A 52 13.59 -8.64 17.83
CA ASP A 52 13.43 -9.77 16.92
C ASP A 52 12.55 -9.32 15.73
N VAL A 53 12.99 -9.65 14.52
CA VAL A 53 12.27 -9.30 13.29
C VAL A 53 10.81 -9.79 13.31
N ASP A 54 10.58 -10.96 13.91
CA ASP A 54 9.25 -11.59 13.99
C ASP A 54 8.32 -10.96 15.02
N ASP A 55 8.81 -10.02 15.83
CA ASP A 55 7.99 -9.30 16.81
C ASP A 55 7.37 -8.03 16.23
N PHE A 56 8.03 -7.39 15.27
CA PHE A 56 7.55 -6.13 14.67
C PHE A 56 7.19 -6.23 13.19
N ALA A 57 7.80 -7.13 12.40
CA ALA A 57 7.52 -7.24 10.97
C ALA A 57 6.04 -7.51 10.64
N PRO A 58 5.29 -8.34 11.41
CA PRO A 58 3.85 -8.53 11.17
C PRO A 58 3.01 -7.26 11.28
N ARG A 59 3.55 -6.18 11.88
CA ARG A 59 2.90 -4.87 12.03
C ARG A 59 3.26 -3.87 10.96
N LEU A 60 4.28 -4.17 10.15
CA LEU A 60 4.59 -3.35 9.00
C LEU A 60 3.46 -3.44 7.97
N SER A 61 3.18 -2.31 7.34
CA SER A 61 2.26 -2.18 6.23
C SER A 61 2.88 -1.25 5.19
N PHE A 62 2.41 -1.36 3.96
CA PHE A 62 2.86 -0.52 2.86
C PHE A 62 1.71 0.26 2.24
N PHE A 63 2.04 1.27 1.46
CA PHE A 63 1.08 2.07 0.74
C PHE A 63 1.58 2.38 -0.66
N PHE A 64 0.88 1.87 -1.68
CA PHE A 64 1.25 2.05 -3.08
C PHE A 64 0.22 2.90 -3.83
N ASN A 65 0.66 3.45 -4.95
CA ASN A 65 -0.18 4.05 -5.98
C ASN A 65 -0.69 2.97 -6.96
N SER A 66 -1.84 3.21 -7.58
CA SER A 66 -2.31 2.49 -8.77
C SER A 66 -2.52 3.48 -9.90
N HIS A 67 -1.66 3.38 -10.91
CA HIS A 67 -1.63 4.27 -12.07
C HIS A 67 -2.36 3.66 -13.29
N LEU A 68 -2.41 4.42 -14.39
CA LEU A 68 -3.10 4.04 -15.64
C LEU A 68 -2.45 2.87 -16.39
N ASP A 69 -1.18 2.55 -16.13
CA ASP A 69 -0.46 1.43 -16.75
C ASP A 69 -0.90 0.09 -16.15
N PHE A 70 -2.12 -0.33 -16.49
CA PHE A 70 -2.88 -1.39 -15.83
C PHE A 70 -2.11 -2.68 -15.53
N PHE A 71 -1.49 -3.28 -16.55
CA PHE A 71 -0.76 -4.53 -16.38
C PHE A 71 0.54 -4.33 -15.59
N GLU A 72 1.18 -3.18 -15.74
CA GLU A 72 2.38 -2.83 -14.99
C GLU A 72 2.05 -2.72 -13.50
N GLU A 73 0.93 -2.09 -13.14
CA GLU A 73 0.49 -1.96 -11.75
C GLU A 73 0.15 -3.32 -11.13
N VAL A 74 -0.58 -4.17 -11.85
CA VAL A 74 -0.85 -5.55 -11.40
C VAL A 74 0.45 -6.33 -11.20
N ALA A 75 1.42 -6.19 -12.11
CA ALA A 75 2.72 -6.84 -12.02
C ALA A 75 3.53 -6.30 -10.83
N LYS A 76 3.55 -4.97 -10.62
CA LYS A 76 4.23 -4.29 -9.51
C LYS A 76 3.75 -4.83 -8.17
N PHE A 77 2.44 -4.89 -7.96
CA PHE A 77 1.86 -5.40 -6.71
C PHE A 77 2.25 -6.85 -6.43
N ARG A 78 2.25 -7.71 -7.45
CA ARG A 78 2.65 -9.12 -7.33
C ARG A 78 4.16 -9.27 -7.08
N ALA A 79 4.97 -8.48 -7.78
CA ALA A 79 6.42 -8.44 -7.61
C ALA A 79 6.79 -7.99 -6.20
N ALA A 80 6.16 -6.93 -5.68
CA ALA A 80 6.38 -6.40 -4.35
C ALA A 80 6.25 -7.48 -3.26
N ARG A 81 5.14 -8.22 -3.26
CA ARG A 81 4.92 -9.30 -2.26
C ARG A 81 5.96 -10.40 -2.37
N ARG A 82 6.33 -10.79 -3.59
CA ARG A 82 7.31 -11.86 -3.82
C ARG A 82 8.71 -11.44 -3.36
N ILE A 83 9.13 -10.22 -3.70
CA ILE A 83 10.44 -9.69 -3.31
C ILE A 83 10.50 -9.53 -1.79
N TRP A 84 9.47 -8.91 -1.19
CA TRP A 84 9.40 -8.75 0.27
C TRP A 84 9.50 -10.07 1.01
N ALA A 85 8.65 -11.05 0.65
CA ALA A 85 8.66 -12.37 1.29
C ALA A 85 10.02 -13.06 1.17
N LYS A 86 10.67 -12.98 0.00
CA LYS A 86 11.99 -13.54 -0.24
C LYS A 86 13.04 -12.89 0.66
N VAL A 87 13.09 -11.56 0.70
CA VAL A 87 14.06 -10.80 1.50
C VAL A 87 13.86 -11.06 3.00
N MET A 88 12.63 -11.03 3.49
CA MET A 88 12.34 -11.32 4.90
C MET A 88 12.80 -12.71 5.32
N LYS A 89 12.61 -13.71 4.46
CA LYS A 89 13.00 -15.10 4.72
C LYS A 89 14.52 -15.31 4.59
N GLU A 90 15.11 -14.85 3.50
CA GLU A 90 16.50 -15.19 3.13
C GLU A 90 17.53 -14.24 3.76
N LYS A 91 17.26 -12.93 3.79
CA LYS A 91 18.21 -11.93 4.31
C LYS A 91 18.05 -11.73 5.82
N TYR A 92 16.82 -11.61 6.30
CA TYR A 92 16.55 -11.31 7.71
C TYR A 92 16.20 -12.53 8.56
N GLY A 93 16.09 -13.72 7.95
CA GLY A 93 15.89 -14.97 8.69
C GLY A 93 14.55 -15.04 9.44
N ALA A 94 13.55 -14.26 9.06
CA ALA A 94 12.24 -14.27 9.69
C ALA A 94 11.62 -15.66 9.60
N LYS A 95 11.09 -16.17 10.71
CA LYS A 95 10.58 -17.55 10.82
C LYS A 95 9.05 -17.59 10.72
N LYS A 96 8.37 -16.53 11.16
CA LYS A 96 6.90 -16.47 11.14
C LYS A 96 6.38 -16.16 9.72
N PRO A 97 5.45 -16.95 9.16
CA PRO A 97 4.83 -16.65 7.87
C PRO A 97 4.18 -15.27 7.79
N GLU A 98 3.70 -14.75 8.92
CA GLU A 98 3.12 -13.41 9.06
C GLU A 98 4.12 -12.30 8.75
N SER A 99 5.39 -12.48 9.12
CA SER A 99 6.47 -11.53 8.85
C SER A 99 6.83 -11.45 7.36
N TRP A 100 6.50 -12.49 6.59
CA TRP A 100 6.71 -12.52 5.15
C TRP A 100 5.56 -11.87 4.37
N ARG A 101 4.40 -11.65 5.00
CA ARG A 101 3.23 -11.08 4.35
C ARG A 101 3.40 -9.58 4.20
N MET A 102 3.49 -9.13 2.95
CA MET A 102 3.39 -7.71 2.62
C MET A 102 1.92 -7.29 2.57
N ARG A 103 1.43 -6.68 3.64
CA ARG A 103 0.11 -6.06 3.70
C ARG A 103 0.22 -4.63 3.21
N PHE A 104 -0.69 -4.20 2.34
CA PHE A 104 -0.65 -2.84 1.86
C PHE A 104 -2.01 -2.27 1.51
N HIS A 105 -2.10 -0.96 1.66
CA HIS A 105 -3.14 -0.13 1.10
C HIS A 105 -2.75 0.32 -0.31
N THR A 106 -3.73 0.61 -1.14
CA THR A 106 -3.50 1.18 -2.47
C THR A 106 -4.52 2.27 -2.73
N GLN A 107 -4.05 3.37 -3.31
CA GLN A 107 -4.88 4.49 -3.73
C GLN A 107 -4.66 4.73 -5.23
N THR A 108 -5.73 5.10 -5.92
CA THR A 108 -5.69 5.49 -7.34
C THR A 108 -4.87 6.78 -7.50
N ALA A 109 -4.24 6.95 -8.66
CA ALA A 109 -3.35 8.08 -8.90
C ALA A 109 -4.11 9.41 -8.86
N GLY A 110 -3.63 10.35 -8.05
CA GLY A 110 -4.18 11.71 -8.05
C GLY A 110 -3.66 12.51 -9.25
N CYS A 111 -2.38 12.30 -9.59
CA CYS A 111 -1.71 12.93 -10.72
C CYS A 111 -2.27 12.54 -12.10
N SER A 112 -3.05 11.45 -12.20
CA SER A 112 -3.69 11.04 -13.46
C SER A 112 -5.00 11.79 -13.75
N LEU A 113 -5.56 12.49 -12.74
CA LEU A 113 -6.85 13.15 -12.84
C LEU A 113 -6.72 14.49 -13.58
N THR A 114 -7.67 14.77 -14.48
CA THR A 114 -7.69 16.02 -15.25
C THR A 114 -8.76 16.97 -14.72
N ALA A 115 -8.45 18.26 -14.63
CA ALA A 115 -9.44 19.30 -14.30
C ALA A 115 -10.41 19.51 -15.47
N GLN A 116 -9.91 19.38 -16.70
CA GLN A 116 -10.71 19.42 -17.92
C GLN A 116 -11.47 18.11 -18.09
N GLN A 117 -12.75 18.21 -18.43
CA GLN A 117 -13.66 17.06 -18.62
C GLN A 117 -13.59 16.06 -17.44
N PRO A 118 -13.93 16.51 -16.22
CA PRO A 118 -13.72 15.73 -14.99
C PRO A 118 -14.52 14.43 -14.96
N GLU A 119 -15.56 14.28 -15.77
CA GLU A 119 -16.33 13.04 -15.91
C GLU A 119 -15.46 11.88 -16.42
N ASN A 120 -14.43 12.17 -17.23
CA ASN A 120 -13.47 11.18 -17.69
C ASN A 120 -12.67 10.56 -16.53
N ASN A 121 -12.54 11.26 -15.40
CA ASN A 121 -11.86 10.74 -14.21
C ASN A 121 -12.62 9.56 -13.59
N ILE A 122 -13.94 9.46 -13.77
CA ILE A 122 -14.73 8.32 -13.31
C ILE A 122 -14.18 7.03 -13.94
N ILE A 123 -13.91 7.05 -15.24
CA ILE A 123 -13.36 5.90 -15.96
C ILE A 123 -11.90 5.66 -15.59
N ARG A 124 -11.08 6.71 -15.45
CA ARG A 124 -9.67 6.57 -15.00
C ARG A 124 -9.58 5.87 -13.65
N THR A 125 -10.30 6.39 -12.66
CA THR A 125 -10.32 5.84 -11.31
C THR A 125 -10.93 4.44 -11.28
N ALA A 126 -11.96 4.15 -12.08
CA ALA A 126 -12.50 2.81 -12.19
C ALA A 126 -11.48 1.81 -12.77
N TYR A 127 -10.70 2.24 -13.76
CA TYR A 127 -9.67 1.42 -14.39
C TYR A 127 -8.50 1.14 -13.44
N GLU A 128 -8.04 2.15 -12.73
CA GLU A 128 -7.02 2.03 -11.69
C GLU A 128 -7.51 1.13 -10.54
N ALA A 129 -8.75 1.29 -10.08
CA ALA A 129 -9.36 0.44 -9.06
C ALA A 129 -9.50 -1.03 -9.49
N LEU A 130 -9.72 -1.26 -10.79
CA LEU A 130 -9.73 -2.61 -11.34
C LEU A 130 -8.34 -3.27 -11.27
N ALA A 131 -7.26 -2.53 -11.55
CA ALA A 131 -5.89 -3.02 -11.38
C ALA A 131 -5.62 -3.44 -9.91
N ILE A 132 -6.11 -2.65 -8.94
CA ILE A 132 -6.05 -2.98 -7.50
C ILE A 132 -6.78 -4.30 -7.22
N SER A 133 -7.93 -4.51 -7.84
CA SER A 133 -8.77 -5.68 -7.57
C SER A 133 -8.16 -6.97 -8.12
N LEU A 134 -7.52 -6.91 -9.29
CA LEU A 134 -7.00 -8.09 -9.99
C LEU A 134 -5.69 -8.63 -9.41
N TRP A 135 -4.90 -7.84 -8.69
CA TRP A 135 -3.67 -8.38 -8.09
C TRP A 135 -3.95 -9.31 -6.92
N LYS A 136 -5.06 -9.09 -6.21
CA LYS A 136 -5.44 -9.75 -4.96
C LYS A 136 -6.18 -11.06 -5.28
N LYS A 137 -5.89 -12.15 -4.56
CA LYS A 137 -6.88 -13.24 -4.45
C LYS A 137 -8.14 -12.64 -3.80
N PRO A 138 -9.36 -13.01 -4.22
CA PRO A 138 -10.55 -12.15 -4.12
C PRO A 138 -10.83 -11.68 -2.68
N ALA A 139 -10.67 -10.38 -2.43
CA ALA A 139 -11.21 -9.62 -1.30
C ALA A 139 -11.07 -8.11 -1.59
N PHE A 140 -12.07 -7.53 -2.23
CA PHE A 140 -12.12 -6.18 -2.80
C PHE A 140 -12.14 -5.03 -1.76
N ILE A 141 -11.42 -3.92 -2.04
CA ILE A 141 -11.64 -2.58 -1.43
C ILE A 141 -11.34 -1.52 -2.51
N ALA A 142 -12.30 -0.66 -2.83
CA ALA A 142 -12.13 0.52 -3.68
C ALA A 142 -12.85 1.73 -3.04
N GLY A 143 -12.26 2.92 -3.11
CA GLY A 143 -12.93 4.16 -2.75
C GLY A 143 -12.12 5.42 -3.10
N ILE A 144 -12.70 6.30 -3.92
CA ILE A 144 -13.09 7.72 -3.65
C ILE A 144 -13.63 8.33 -4.98
N THR A 145 -14.74 9.08 -4.91
CA THR A 145 -15.36 9.87 -6.00
C THR A 145 -15.82 11.24 -5.47
N PRO A 146 -15.90 12.31 -6.31
CA PRO A 146 -16.26 13.68 -5.93
C PRO A 146 -17.75 13.88 -5.58
N PRO A 147 -18.16 15.06 -5.03
CA PRO A 147 -19.32 15.19 -4.12
C PRO A 147 -20.73 14.98 -4.69
N ASN A 148 -20.93 14.85 -6.01
CA ASN A 148 -22.26 15.05 -6.60
C ASN A 148 -22.87 13.84 -7.34
N PHE A 149 -22.29 12.64 -7.25
CA PHE A 149 -22.93 11.42 -7.76
C PHE A 149 -22.72 10.24 -6.79
N SER A 150 -23.79 9.85 -6.10
CA SER A 150 -23.76 8.77 -5.11
C SER A 150 -23.98 7.40 -5.76
N ILE A 151 -22.93 6.57 -5.81
CA ILE A 151 -23.08 5.11 -5.75
C ILE A 151 -22.27 4.64 -4.53
N SER A 152 -22.98 4.27 -3.47
CA SER A 152 -22.41 3.71 -2.25
C SER A 152 -22.25 2.20 -2.40
N LEU A 153 -21.00 1.70 -2.43
CA LEU A 153 -20.71 0.30 -2.18
C LEU A 153 -19.83 0.19 -0.92
N LYS A 154 -20.47 -0.07 0.21
CA LYS A 154 -19.82 -0.46 1.47
C LYS A 154 -19.68 -1.98 1.51
N TYR A 155 -18.48 -2.48 1.80
CA TYR A 155 -18.31 -3.75 2.50
C TYR A 155 -17.26 -3.59 3.61
N LEU A 156 -17.68 -3.88 4.84
CA LEU A 156 -16.86 -3.91 6.04
C LEU A 156 -16.10 -5.23 6.13
N ASP A 157 -14.79 -5.17 6.40
CA ASP A 157 -14.09 -6.18 7.20
C ASP A 157 -13.49 -5.46 8.42
N ALA A 158 -13.83 -5.95 9.61
CA ALA A 158 -13.62 -5.34 10.93
C ALA A 158 -12.15 -5.26 11.38
N SER A 159 -11.18 -5.39 10.47
CA SER A 159 -9.75 -5.44 10.76
C SER A 159 -8.91 -4.33 10.11
N SER A 160 -9.52 -3.43 9.33
CA SER A 160 -8.81 -2.36 8.62
C SER A 160 -9.39 -0.98 8.90
N SER A 161 -8.58 -0.12 9.52
CA SER A 161 -8.90 1.28 9.77
C SER A 161 -9.04 2.04 8.44
N ILE A 162 -10.24 2.55 8.19
CA ILE A 162 -10.58 3.40 7.04
C ILE A 162 -9.93 4.78 7.25
N SER A 163 -9.14 5.25 6.29
CA SER A 163 -8.70 6.65 6.23
C SER A 163 -9.39 7.32 5.05
N PHE A 164 -10.20 8.35 5.33
CA PHE A 164 -10.76 9.24 4.32
C PHE A 164 -9.83 10.44 4.17
N VAL A 165 -9.31 10.70 2.97
CA VAL A 165 -8.68 11.98 2.65
C VAL A 165 -9.68 12.78 1.82
N ASN A 166 -10.32 13.75 2.45
CA ASN A 166 -11.18 14.72 1.76
C ASN A 166 -10.29 15.77 1.10
N PHE A 167 -10.27 15.82 -0.23
CA PHE A 167 -9.80 17.00 -0.96
C PHE A 167 -10.99 17.94 -1.21
N SER A 168 -10.97 19.09 -0.55
CA SER A 168 -11.85 20.22 -0.88
C SER A 168 -11.19 21.02 -2.00
N ILE A 169 -11.81 21.02 -3.17
CA ILE A 169 -11.46 21.95 -4.25
C ILE A 169 -12.33 23.20 -4.01
N LYS A 170 -11.68 24.35 -3.78
CA LYS A 170 -12.31 25.66 -3.97
C LYS A 170 -12.26 26.04 -5.44
#